data_AF-A0A3E2HAN0-F1
#
_entry.id   AF-A0A3E2HAN0-F1
#
_cell.length_a   1.000
_cell.length_b   1.000
_cell.length_c   1.000
_cell.angle_alpha   90.00
_cell.angle_beta   90.00
_cell.angle_gamma   90.00
#
_symmetry.space_group_name_H-M   'P 1'
#
loop_
_entity.id
_entity.type
_entity.pdbx_description
1 polymer ?
#
loop_
_entity_poly.entity_id
_entity_poly.type
_entity_poly.pdbx_seq_one_letter_code
_entity_poly.pdbx_strand_id
1 'polypeptide(L)'
;MASLDIEAETKRRLVVTGRHEPLKRIHPAVDLPTDRVNLYFWGLDTEKGHSPAFRQETGYQAARKLIADGDADRLKELSNRGLEILASVFKDLDVDPPKGNSERAVHDVGRVLPSKGYGLTRASEEVIQLLHVEDFPPPLLINGALFGSGFANMLIGAYDPETLYSNYCTDMGFFYEHSYHKVFPEYESLLKVAADDANALQTPGGIERRVATDIGLGYIKGKVSLEEGSKKKLANKTAKLNRREALVLFFCESSIWGMAAEAIARGFDKAGVVNDFAFSSPGTDVVDVGSDLCNSELINAFLCTSDVTESGVVTEEILRRVYDAYAHCGAKMFTERWSEPGARMCATLYTWHIQNNRHEFFRRAVLGYSKARKCSKEQREADFDEAFDSTMHTTMFSRPLIGACNSGDPCDQVELRLQHSSGAGLLTQLWWLLSTGPVQYASSGVVCKDQEDELAEALRLAMAKAYSQGLVDEMTWLMAHANHHAWQVNYLFEAAMFGSLLDNGNLKGKLDRKEA
;
A
#
# COMPACT_ATOMS: atom_id res chain seq x y z
N MET A 1 -11.56 -21.95 32.81
CA MET A 1 -12.37 -22.99 32.16
C MET A 1 -13.77 -22.43 31.94
N ALA A 2 -14.00 -21.87 30.76
CA ALA A 2 -15.32 -21.65 30.17
C ALA A 2 -15.07 -21.77 28.67
N SER A 3 -15.35 -22.95 28.13
CA SER A 3 -15.28 -23.29 26.72
C SER A 3 -16.42 -22.55 26.01
N LEU A 4 -16.09 -21.47 25.30
CA LEU A 4 -17.02 -20.84 24.37
C LEU A 4 -17.19 -21.78 23.18
N ASP A 5 -18.34 -22.43 23.15
CA ASP A 5 -18.76 -23.41 22.14
C ASP A 5 -19.15 -22.69 20.83
N ILE A 6 -18.13 -22.22 20.11
CA ILE A 6 -18.22 -21.53 18.81
C ILE A 6 -18.78 -22.47 17.71
N GLU A 7 -18.70 -23.78 17.92
CA GLU A 7 -19.19 -24.77 16.96
C GLU A 7 -20.72 -24.87 16.89
N ALA A 8 -21.42 -24.63 18.02
CA ALA A 8 -22.87 -24.76 18.08
C ALA A 8 -23.61 -23.58 17.41
N GLU A 9 -23.00 -22.39 17.40
CA GLU A 9 -23.57 -21.19 16.78
C GLU A 9 -23.33 -21.18 15.27
N THR A 10 -22.22 -21.75 14.81
CA THR A 10 -21.86 -21.89 13.39
C THR A 10 -22.78 -22.91 12.68
N LYS A 11 -23.19 -23.99 13.35
CA LYS A 11 -24.06 -25.03 12.76
C LYS A 11 -25.53 -24.61 12.61
N ARG A 12 -26.01 -23.55 13.27
CA ARG A 12 -27.40 -23.09 13.13
C ARG A 12 -27.66 -22.19 11.92
N ARG A 13 -26.61 -21.70 11.24
CA ARG A 13 -26.77 -20.84 10.03
C ARG A 13 -26.60 -21.57 8.70
N LEU A 14 -26.24 -22.85 8.70
CA LEU A 14 -26.08 -23.64 7.47
C LEU A 14 -27.35 -24.46 7.19
N VAL A 15 -28.43 -23.77 6.82
CA VAL A 15 -29.47 -24.36 5.95
C VAL A 15 -29.30 -23.75 4.58
N VAL A 16 -28.67 -24.53 3.71
CA VAL A 16 -28.44 -24.28 2.30
C VAL A 16 -29.78 -23.97 1.61
N THR A 17 -29.93 -22.72 1.16
CA THR A 17 -30.74 -22.42 -0.01
C THR A 17 -29.81 -21.79 -1.03
N GLY A 18 -29.74 -22.38 -2.23
CA GLY A 18 -28.95 -21.90 -3.36
C GLY A 18 -29.52 -20.61 -3.96
N ARG A 19 -29.63 -19.57 -3.15
CA ARG A 19 -29.82 -18.18 -3.59
C ARG A 19 -28.55 -17.46 -3.21
N HIS A 20 -27.86 -16.90 -4.22
CA HIS A 20 -26.85 -15.89 -3.98
C HIS A 20 -27.53 -14.79 -3.14
N GLU A 21 -27.17 -14.66 -1.87
CA GLU A 21 -27.55 -13.47 -1.12
C GLU A 21 -26.95 -12.28 -1.88
N PRO A 22 -27.75 -11.24 -2.18
CA PRO A 22 -27.22 -10.04 -2.81
C PRO A 22 -26.08 -9.50 -1.94
N LEU A 23 -25.00 -9.07 -2.58
CA LEU A 23 -23.88 -8.44 -1.91
C LEU A 23 -24.41 -7.28 -1.07
N LYS A 24 -24.16 -7.32 0.25
CA LYS A 24 -24.63 -6.28 1.17
C LYS A 24 -23.94 -4.96 0.83
N ARG A 25 -24.69 -3.87 0.80
CA ARG A 25 -24.20 -2.57 0.30
C ARG A 25 -23.33 -1.86 1.35
N ILE A 26 -22.24 -1.20 0.93
CA ILE A 26 -21.68 -0.11 1.73
C ILE A 26 -22.70 1.02 1.69
N HIS A 27 -22.96 1.69 2.81
CA HIS A 27 -23.69 2.96 2.80
C HIS A 27 -22.70 4.09 3.06
N PRO A 28 -22.82 5.25 2.38
CA PRO A 28 -22.11 6.43 2.82
C PRO A 28 -22.47 6.69 4.29
N ALA A 29 -21.47 7.01 5.09
CA ALA A 29 -21.66 7.13 6.52
C ALA A 29 -22.48 8.37 6.95
N VAL A 30 -22.81 9.26 6.01
CA VAL A 30 -23.79 10.34 6.17
C VAL A 30 -24.62 10.45 4.89
N ASP A 31 -25.93 10.69 5.03
CA ASP A 31 -26.78 11.18 3.95
C ASP A 31 -26.33 12.59 3.55
N LEU A 32 -25.60 12.69 2.45
CA LEU A 32 -24.95 13.93 2.03
C LEU A 32 -26.00 14.95 1.57
N PRO A 33 -25.88 16.25 1.93
CA PRO A 33 -26.73 17.30 1.40
C PRO A 33 -26.75 17.24 -0.13
N THR A 34 -27.94 17.23 -0.72
CA THR A 34 -28.23 17.05 -2.15
C THR A 34 -27.57 18.05 -3.11
N ASP A 35 -26.89 19.05 -2.55
CA ASP A 35 -26.33 20.24 -3.17
C ASP A 35 -24.80 20.23 -3.24
N ARG A 36 -24.12 19.22 -2.67
CA ARG A 36 -22.71 18.91 -2.96
C ARG A 36 -22.62 17.64 -3.80
N VAL A 37 -22.10 17.77 -5.01
CA VAL A 37 -21.77 16.66 -5.89
C VAL A 37 -20.66 15.83 -5.22
N ASN A 38 -20.93 14.55 -4.93
CA ASN A 38 -19.97 13.68 -4.27
C ASN A 38 -18.92 13.18 -5.26
N LEU A 39 -17.71 13.72 -5.19
CA LEU A 39 -16.55 13.24 -5.96
C LEU A 39 -16.21 11.76 -5.67
N TYR A 40 -16.75 11.20 -4.59
CA TYR A 40 -16.54 9.83 -4.16
C TYR A 40 -17.53 8.81 -4.77
N PHE A 41 -18.78 9.21 -5.07
CA PHE A 41 -19.74 8.37 -5.81
C PHE A 41 -20.06 9.00 -7.16
N TRP A 42 -19.24 8.66 -8.13
CA TRP A 42 -19.13 9.36 -9.41
C TRP A 42 -20.15 8.90 -10.47
N GLY A 43 -21.01 7.93 -10.17
CA GLY A 43 -22.03 7.45 -11.11
C GLY A 43 -23.03 8.53 -11.52
N LEU A 44 -23.49 9.34 -10.55
CA LEU A 44 -24.42 10.44 -10.80
C LEU A 44 -23.88 11.52 -11.73
N ASP A 45 -22.56 11.76 -11.73
CA ASP A 45 -21.94 12.74 -12.63
C ASP A 45 -21.78 12.21 -14.05
N THR A 46 -21.51 10.90 -14.16
CA THR A 46 -21.42 10.19 -15.44
C THR A 46 -22.79 10.19 -16.14
N GLU A 47 -23.86 9.92 -15.39
CA GLU A 47 -25.24 9.94 -15.90
C GLU A 47 -25.69 11.33 -16.37
N LYS A 48 -25.14 12.41 -15.79
CA LYS A 48 -25.41 13.80 -16.18
C LYS A 48 -24.65 14.26 -17.42
N GLY A 49 -23.89 13.37 -18.07
CA GLY A 49 -23.17 13.66 -19.31
C GLY A 49 -21.93 14.55 -19.12
N HIS A 50 -21.42 14.70 -17.89
CA HIS A 50 -20.12 15.30 -17.69
C HIS A 50 -19.06 14.35 -18.26
N SER A 51 -18.31 14.80 -19.27
CA SER A 51 -17.11 14.10 -19.73
C SER A 51 -15.92 14.61 -18.91
N PRO A 52 -15.41 13.85 -17.92
CA PRO A 52 -14.24 14.26 -17.18
C PRO A 52 -13.04 14.33 -18.14
N ALA A 53 -12.42 15.51 -18.24
CA ALA A 53 -11.15 15.68 -18.92
C ALA A 53 -10.03 15.29 -17.97
N PHE A 54 -9.48 14.08 -18.12
CA PHE A 54 -8.33 13.65 -17.34
C PHE A 54 -7.04 14.20 -17.94
N ARG A 55 -6.15 14.67 -17.06
CA ARG A 55 -4.84 15.19 -17.48
C ARG A 55 -4.01 14.06 -18.09
N GLN A 56 -3.40 14.34 -19.23
CA GLN A 56 -2.40 13.45 -19.83
C GLN A 56 -1.01 13.92 -19.41
N GLU A 57 -0.20 13.01 -18.89
CA GLU A 57 1.15 13.32 -18.41
C GLU A 57 2.19 13.14 -19.53
N THR A 58 3.13 14.09 -19.66
CA THR A 58 4.17 14.08 -20.71
C THR A 58 5.39 13.20 -20.39
N GLY A 59 5.43 12.57 -19.20
CA GLY A 59 6.51 11.72 -18.69
C GLY A 59 6.22 10.21 -18.75
N TYR A 60 6.87 9.45 -17.85
CA TYR A 60 6.64 8.02 -17.62
C TYR A 60 6.83 7.13 -18.86
N GLN A 61 7.87 7.41 -19.66
CA GLN A 61 8.07 6.76 -20.97
C GLN A 61 8.25 5.24 -20.85
N ALA A 62 8.92 4.76 -19.79
CA ALA A 62 9.05 3.34 -19.52
C ALA A 62 7.69 2.68 -19.22
N ALA A 63 6.86 3.28 -18.36
CA ALA A 63 5.52 2.79 -18.04
C ALA A 63 4.60 2.84 -19.26
N ARG A 64 4.68 3.90 -20.07
CA ARG A 64 3.90 4.05 -21.30
C ARG A 64 4.18 2.93 -22.32
N LYS A 65 5.45 2.58 -22.50
CA LYS A 65 5.86 1.43 -23.34
C LYS A 65 5.45 0.10 -22.73
N LEU A 66 5.46 -0.01 -21.41
CA LEU A 66 5.07 -1.22 -20.70
C LEU A 66 3.58 -1.51 -20.85
N ILE A 67 2.72 -0.52 -20.58
CA ILE A 67 1.28 -0.73 -20.51
C ILE A 67 0.60 -0.71 -21.89
N ALA A 68 1.25 -0.14 -22.91
CA ALA A 68 0.67 0.01 -24.25
C ALA A 68 -0.76 0.57 -24.15
N ASP A 69 -1.80 -0.15 -24.55
CA ASP A 69 -3.21 0.28 -24.47
C ASP A 69 -3.91 -0.03 -23.15
N GLY A 70 -3.29 -0.85 -22.28
CA GLY A 70 -3.80 -1.15 -20.95
C GLY A 70 -5.02 -2.08 -20.93
N ASP A 71 -5.27 -2.80 -22.03
CA ASP A 71 -6.34 -3.79 -22.11
C ASP A 71 -6.02 -5.07 -21.32
N ALA A 72 -7.04 -5.93 -21.18
CA ALA A 72 -6.93 -7.18 -20.44
C ALA A 72 -5.89 -8.15 -21.01
N ASP A 73 -5.74 -8.21 -22.34
CA ASP A 73 -4.76 -9.08 -23.00
C ASP A 73 -3.33 -8.63 -22.65
N ARG A 74 -3.10 -7.32 -22.64
CA ARG A 74 -1.83 -6.74 -22.25
C ARG A 74 -1.53 -7.00 -20.77
N LEU A 75 -2.50 -6.84 -19.88
CA LEU A 75 -2.33 -7.17 -18.46
C LEU A 75 -1.99 -8.66 -18.29
N LYS A 76 -2.67 -9.56 -19.01
CA LYS A 76 -2.38 -11.00 -18.98
C LYS A 76 -0.97 -11.32 -19.47
N GLU A 77 -0.50 -10.66 -20.54
CA GLU A 77 0.89 -10.77 -21.00
C GLU A 77 1.88 -10.34 -19.92
N LEU A 78 1.63 -9.21 -19.26
CA LEU A 78 2.48 -8.70 -18.18
C LEU A 78 2.52 -9.66 -16.98
N SER A 79 1.38 -10.22 -16.58
CA SER A 79 1.28 -11.20 -15.49
C SER A 79 2.07 -12.48 -15.81
N ASN A 80 1.89 -13.02 -17.01
CA ASN A 80 2.68 -14.18 -17.48
C ASN A 80 4.17 -13.85 -17.49
N ARG A 81 4.55 -12.66 -17.96
CA ARG A 81 5.94 -12.23 -17.98
C ARG A 81 6.51 -12.07 -16.58
N GLY A 82 5.75 -11.53 -15.64
CA GLY A 82 6.14 -11.46 -14.22
C GLY A 82 6.42 -12.84 -13.64
N LEU A 83 5.52 -13.81 -13.88
CA LEU A 83 5.72 -15.21 -13.45
C LEU A 83 6.93 -15.86 -14.11
N GLU A 84 7.21 -15.58 -15.39
CA GLU A 84 8.42 -16.06 -16.06
C GLU A 84 9.70 -15.51 -15.41
N ILE A 85 9.72 -14.21 -15.10
CA ILE A 85 10.85 -13.56 -14.43
C ILE A 85 11.04 -14.17 -13.03
N LEU A 86 9.97 -14.27 -12.24
CA LEU A 86 10.00 -14.93 -10.93
C LEU A 86 10.53 -16.36 -11.04
N ALA A 87 9.97 -17.17 -11.93
CA ALA A 87 10.42 -18.55 -12.11
C ALA A 87 11.89 -18.64 -12.52
N SER A 88 12.41 -17.68 -13.29
CA SER A 88 13.84 -17.60 -13.61
C SER A 88 14.68 -17.30 -12.36
N VAL A 89 14.30 -16.29 -11.58
CA VAL A 89 14.98 -15.92 -10.33
C VAL A 89 15.02 -17.12 -9.36
N PHE A 90 13.92 -17.86 -9.23
CA PHE A 90 13.84 -19.02 -8.36
C PHE A 90 14.68 -20.22 -8.84
N LYS A 91 14.92 -20.36 -10.15
CA LYS A 91 15.82 -21.40 -10.68
C LYS A 91 17.28 -21.14 -10.31
N ASP A 92 17.67 -19.88 -10.13
CA ASP A 92 19.04 -19.48 -9.83
C ASP A 92 19.38 -19.60 -8.32
N LEU A 93 18.44 -20.10 -7.50
CA LEU A 93 18.64 -20.25 -6.06
C LEU A 93 19.74 -21.26 -5.66
N ASP A 94 20.13 -22.17 -6.55
CA ASP A 94 21.13 -23.21 -6.28
C ASP A 94 22.59 -22.74 -6.49
N VAL A 95 22.80 -21.45 -6.78
CA VAL A 95 24.14 -20.85 -6.76
C VAL A 95 24.51 -20.55 -5.29
N ASP A 96 25.56 -21.22 -4.79
CA ASP A 96 26.12 -20.93 -3.47
C ASP A 96 26.59 -19.47 -3.42
N PRO A 97 26.15 -18.68 -2.43
CA PRO A 97 26.66 -17.32 -2.30
C PRO A 97 28.17 -17.37 -2.05
N PRO A 98 28.96 -16.45 -2.63
CA PRO A 98 30.33 -16.28 -2.20
C PRO A 98 30.33 -16.07 -0.67
N LYS A 99 31.26 -16.73 0.03
CA LYS A 99 31.44 -16.58 1.49
C LYS A 99 31.91 -15.16 1.81
N GLY A 100 30.99 -14.20 1.76
CA GLY A 100 31.17 -12.87 2.33
C GLY A 100 30.96 -12.98 3.83
N ASN A 101 31.93 -12.49 4.60
CA ASN A 101 31.73 -12.28 6.03
C ASN A 101 30.56 -11.28 6.18
N SER A 102 29.37 -11.77 6.49
CA SER A 102 28.26 -10.93 6.93
C SER A 102 28.57 -10.48 8.36
N GLU A 103 29.52 -9.56 8.52
CA GLU A 103 29.66 -8.85 9.78
C GLU A 103 28.46 -7.91 9.91
N ARG A 104 27.36 -8.44 10.45
CA ARG A 104 26.37 -7.59 11.11
C ARG A 104 27.12 -6.98 12.28
N ALA A 105 27.52 -5.72 12.17
CA ALA A 105 27.77 -4.90 13.35
C ALA A 105 26.42 -4.79 14.08
N VAL A 106 26.09 -5.80 14.88
CA VAL A 106 24.91 -5.81 15.74
C VAL A 106 25.17 -4.71 16.75
N HIS A 107 24.58 -3.55 16.51
CA HIS A 107 24.51 -2.53 17.51
C HIS A 107 23.62 -3.08 18.62
N ASP A 108 24.23 -3.54 19.71
CA ASP A 108 23.59 -3.87 20.99
C ASP A 108 22.98 -2.60 21.61
N VAL A 109 22.03 -1.98 20.91
CA VAL A 109 21.10 -1.04 21.50
C VAL A 109 19.92 -1.91 21.90
N GLY A 110 19.72 -2.11 23.21
CA GLY A 110 18.73 -3.00 23.82
C GLY A 110 17.26 -2.67 23.50
N ARG A 111 16.89 -2.60 22.22
CA ARG A 111 15.56 -2.34 21.71
C ARG A 111 15.17 -3.50 20.81
N VAL A 112 14.58 -4.49 21.45
CA VAL A 112 14.05 -5.70 20.81
C VAL A 112 12.77 -5.33 20.05
N LEU A 113 12.68 -5.56 18.74
CA LEU A 113 11.37 -5.52 18.08
C LEU A 113 10.56 -6.75 18.50
N PRO A 114 9.25 -6.62 18.74
CA PRO A 114 8.38 -7.78 18.82
C PRO A 114 8.35 -8.49 17.44
N SER A 115 8.00 -9.77 17.41
CA SER A 115 7.79 -10.46 16.13
C SER A 115 6.66 -9.79 15.35
N LYS A 116 6.75 -9.74 14.00
CA LYS A 116 5.68 -9.21 13.13
C LYS A 116 4.32 -9.73 13.61
N GLY A 117 3.36 -8.82 13.77
CA GLY A 117 1.97 -9.18 14.00
C GLY A 117 1.38 -9.89 12.78
N TYR A 118 0.26 -10.58 12.97
CA TYR A 118 -0.39 -11.32 11.89
C TYR A 118 -1.23 -10.43 10.96
N GLY A 119 -1.42 -9.14 11.27
CA GLY A 119 -2.30 -8.28 10.48
C GLY A 119 -3.78 -8.62 10.58
N LEU A 120 -4.18 -9.37 11.62
CA LEU A 120 -5.52 -9.96 11.78
C LEU A 120 -6.33 -9.34 12.94
N THR A 121 -5.97 -8.14 13.41
CA THR A 121 -6.77 -7.46 14.43
C THR A 121 -8.01 -6.84 13.81
N ARG A 122 -9.16 -7.07 14.43
CA ARG A 122 -10.42 -6.43 14.03
C ARG A 122 -10.36 -4.91 14.29
N ALA A 123 -11.01 -4.13 13.44
CA ALA A 123 -11.30 -2.73 13.70
C ALA A 123 -12.15 -2.57 14.98
N SER A 124 -12.03 -1.43 15.65
CA SER A 124 -12.83 -1.15 16.84
C SER A 124 -14.30 -0.98 16.48
N GLU A 125 -15.18 -1.28 17.43
CA GLU A 125 -16.62 -1.12 17.23
C GLU A 125 -17.00 0.34 16.92
N GLU A 126 -16.26 1.32 17.46
CA GLU A 126 -16.46 2.74 17.12
C GLU A 126 -16.14 3.01 15.64
N VAL A 127 -15.03 2.49 15.10
CA VAL A 127 -14.71 2.60 13.67
C VAL A 127 -15.81 1.95 12.81
N ILE A 128 -16.25 0.76 13.19
CA ILE A 128 -17.26 -0.01 12.46
C ILE A 128 -18.60 0.75 12.42
N GLN A 129 -19.02 1.32 13.54
CA GLN A 129 -20.23 2.12 13.66
C GLN A 129 -20.13 3.44 12.88
N LEU A 130 -18.98 4.12 12.95
CA LEU A 130 -18.74 5.37 12.21
C LEU A 130 -18.83 5.18 10.70
N LEU A 131 -18.45 3.99 10.20
CA LEU A 131 -18.48 3.66 8.78
C LEU A 131 -19.80 2.99 8.35
N HIS A 132 -20.67 2.63 9.29
CA HIS A 132 -21.91 1.87 9.04
C HIS A 132 -21.67 0.53 8.31
N VAL A 133 -20.69 -0.24 8.80
CA VAL A 133 -20.24 -1.51 8.20
C VAL A 133 -20.38 -2.72 9.13
N GLU A 134 -21.26 -2.64 10.14
CA GLU A 134 -21.48 -3.67 11.16
C GLU A 134 -21.78 -5.05 10.55
N ASP A 135 -22.49 -5.07 9.43
CA ASP A 135 -22.97 -6.28 8.77
C ASP A 135 -21.96 -6.92 7.81
N PHE A 136 -20.75 -6.36 7.71
CA PHE A 136 -19.75 -6.87 6.78
C PHE A 136 -19.14 -8.18 7.26
N PRO A 137 -18.76 -9.05 6.32
CA PRO A 137 -18.10 -10.29 6.67
C PRO A 137 -16.75 -10.02 7.37
N PRO A 138 -16.37 -10.86 8.34
CA PRO A 138 -15.16 -10.69 9.14
C PRO A 138 -13.87 -10.31 8.39
N PRO A 139 -13.54 -10.87 7.20
CA PRO A 139 -12.33 -10.50 6.46
C PRO A 139 -12.22 -9.01 6.14
N LEU A 140 -13.35 -8.35 5.91
CA LEU A 140 -13.40 -6.92 5.53
C LEU A 140 -13.26 -5.98 6.73
N LEU A 141 -13.36 -6.52 7.94
CA LEU A 141 -13.37 -5.74 9.19
C LEU A 141 -12.05 -5.87 9.97
N ILE A 142 -11.04 -6.45 9.34
CA ILE A 142 -9.67 -6.53 9.86
C ILE A 142 -8.95 -5.22 9.55
N ASN A 143 -8.24 -4.62 10.49
CA ASN A 143 -7.55 -3.33 10.32
C ASN A 143 -6.65 -3.31 9.07
N GLY A 144 -5.89 -4.38 8.84
CA GLY A 144 -5.04 -4.50 7.65
C GLY A 144 -5.83 -4.48 6.34
N ALA A 145 -7.02 -5.08 6.30
CA ALA A 145 -7.89 -5.10 5.13
C ALA A 145 -8.70 -3.81 4.98
N LEU A 146 -9.35 -3.37 6.05
CA LEU A 146 -10.22 -2.20 6.08
C LEU A 146 -9.43 -0.94 5.75
N PHE A 147 -8.26 -0.75 6.37
CA PHE A 147 -7.43 0.42 6.11
C PHE A 147 -6.39 0.22 4.99
N GLY A 148 -6.34 -0.97 4.39
CA GLY A 148 -5.64 -1.26 3.14
C GLY A 148 -6.58 -1.09 1.95
N SER A 149 -6.98 -2.20 1.32
CA SER A 149 -7.88 -2.19 0.16
C SER A 149 -9.24 -1.51 0.42
N GLY A 150 -9.76 -1.56 1.65
CA GLY A 150 -11.03 -0.90 2.01
C GLY A 150 -10.94 0.61 1.87
N PHE A 151 -10.02 1.25 2.60
CA PHE A 151 -9.81 2.69 2.52
C PHE A 151 -9.28 3.11 1.16
N ALA A 152 -8.44 2.32 0.48
CA ALA A 152 -8.04 2.63 -0.89
C ALA A 152 -9.27 2.77 -1.81
N ASN A 153 -10.21 1.82 -1.76
CA ASN A 153 -11.52 1.97 -2.42
C ASN A 153 -12.28 3.20 -1.93
N MET A 154 -12.25 3.46 -0.62
CA MET A 154 -12.91 4.62 -0.01
C MET A 154 -12.32 6.00 -0.32
N LEU A 155 -11.08 6.06 -0.80
CA LEU A 155 -10.49 7.32 -1.24
C LEU A 155 -10.62 7.47 -2.75
N ILE A 156 -10.50 6.38 -3.52
CA ILE A 156 -10.64 6.39 -4.99
C ILE A 156 -12.08 6.70 -5.41
N GLY A 157 -13.06 6.16 -4.68
CA GLY A 157 -14.46 6.26 -5.06
C GLY A 157 -14.93 5.15 -5.98
N ALA A 158 -16.25 4.98 -6.03
CA ALA A 158 -16.93 3.99 -6.86
C ALA A 158 -18.12 4.61 -7.58
N TYR A 159 -18.73 3.88 -8.51
CA TYR A 159 -19.92 4.36 -9.22
C TYR A 159 -21.06 4.68 -8.23
N ASP A 160 -21.32 3.75 -7.33
CA ASP A 160 -22.34 3.81 -6.31
C ASP A 160 -21.88 3.00 -5.07
N PRO A 161 -22.65 3.03 -3.96
CA PRO A 161 -22.27 2.31 -2.74
C PRO A 161 -22.28 0.77 -2.86
N GLU A 162 -23.06 0.20 -3.77
CA GLU A 162 -23.09 -1.25 -4.03
C GLU A 162 -21.81 -1.69 -4.75
N THR A 163 -21.43 -0.94 -5.78
CA THR A 163 -20.20 -1.10 -6.55
C THR A 163 -18.97 -0.95 -5.68
N LEU A 164 -18.97 -0.01 -4.72
CA LEU A 164 -17.87 0.14 -3.77
C LEU A 164 -17.64 -1.12 -2.95
N TYR A 165 -18.71 -1.74 -2.45
CA TYR A 165 -18.61 -2.95 -1.64
C TYR A 165 -18.08 -4.10 -2.47
N SER A 166 -18.63 -4.23 -3.68
CA SER A 166 -18.20 -5.22 -4.67
C SER A 166 -16.72 -5.05 -5.01
N ASN A 167 -16.29 -3.83 -5.30
CA ASN A 167 -14.90 -3.48 -5.58
C ASN A 167 -13.97 -3.81 -4.41
N TYR A 168 -14.36 -3.46 -3.18
CA TYR A 168 -13.59 -3.85 -2.00
C TYR A 168 -13.48 -5.37 -1.85
N CYS A 169 -14.59 -6.09 -2.02
CA CYS A 169 -14.59 -7.55 -1.99
C CYS A 169 -13.66 -8.14 -3.06
N THR A 170 -13.72 -7.65 -4.30
CA THR A 170 -12.85 -8.09 -5.39
C THR A 170 -11.37 -7.88 -5.05
N ASP A 171 -10.98 -6.70 -4.54
CA ASP A 171 -9.58 -6.39 -4.22
C ASP A 171 -9.06 -7.07 -2.94
N MET A 172 -9.92 -7.77 -2.19
CA MET A 172 -9.45 -8.64 -1.14
C MET A 172 -8.53 -9.74 -1.67
N GLY A 173 -8.50 -10.00 -2.99
CA GLY A 173 -7.55 -10.90 -3.64
C GLY A 173 -6.08 -10.64 -3.26
N PHE A 174 -5.71 -9.39 -3.00
CA PHE A 174 -4.40 -9.01 -2.43
C PHE A 174 -4.06 -9.83 -1.17
N PHE A 175 -5.02 -9.96 -0.26
CA PHE A 175 -4.84 -10.65 1.04
C PHE A 175 -4.75 -12.17 0.94
N TYR A 176 -4.80 -12.73 -0.28
CA TYR A 176 -4.46 -14.13 -0.50
C TYR A 176 -3.00 -14.37 -0.09
N GLU A 177 -2.11 -13.43 -0.42
CA GLU A 177 -0.71 -13.45 -0.02
C GLU A 177 -0.52 -13.46 1.50
N HIS A 178 -1.46 -12.86 2.25
CA HIS A 178 -1.47 -12.82 3.71
C HIS A 178 -2.25 -13.98 4.36
N SER A 179 -2.50 -15.06 3.60
CA SER A 179 -3.20 -16.26 4.07
C SER A 179 -4.65 -16.06 4.52
N TYR A 180 -5.36 -15.01 4.08
CA TYR A 180 -6.76 -14.81 4.49
C TYR A 180 -7.64 -16.01 4.11
N HIS A 181 -7.36 -16.65 2.97
CA HIS A 181 -8.01 -17.89 2.53
C HIS A 181 -7.85 -19.08 3.50
N LYS A 182 -6.83 -19.08 4.36
CA LYS A 182 -6.62 -20.10 5.41
C LYS A 182 -7.27 -19.73 6.74
N VAL A 183 -7.59 -18.44 6.94
CA VAL A 183 -8.10 -17.90 8.20
C VAL A 183 -9.62 -17.76 8.18
N PHE A 184 -10.19 -17.35 7.06
CA PHE A 184 -11.61 -17.03 6.93
C PHE A 184 -12.28 -17.96 5.92
N PRO A 185 -13.20 -18.84 6.37
CA PRO A 185 -13.93 -19.76 5.49
C PRO A 185 -14.68 -19.08 4.34
N GLU A 186 -15.19 -17.87 4.57
CA GLU A 186 -15.98 -17.09 3.62
C GLU A 186 -15.14 -16.36 2.56
N TYR A 187 -13.81 -16.31 2.69
CA TYR A 187 -12.94 -15.49 1.86
C TYR A 187 -13.05 -15.79 0.36
N GLU A 188 -12.94 -17.06 -0.06
CA GLU A 188 -13.01 -17.40 -1.48
C GLU A 188 -14.40 -17.17 -2.07
N SER A 189 -15.45 -17.44 -1.30
CA SER A 189 -16.82 -17.16 -1.71
C SER A 189 -17.07 -15.66 -1.92
N LEU A 190 -16.46 -14.83 -1.08
CA LEU A 190 -16.59 -13.37 -1.16
C LEU A 190 -15.98 -12.84 -2.46
N LEU A 191 -14.78 -13.31 -2.83
CA LEU A 191 -14.13 -12.96 -4.09
C LEU A 191 -15.01 -13.37 -5.29
N LYS A 192 -15.53 -14.60 -5.26
CA LYS A 192 -16.33 -15.14 -6.37
C LYS A 192 -17.62 -14.36 -6.58
N VAL A 193 -18.37 -14.07 -5.51
CA VAL A 193 -19.64 -13.34 -5.65
C VAL A 193 -19.40 -11.92 -6.17
N ALA A 194 -18.33 -11.25 -5.70
CA ALA A 194 -17.97 -9.91 -6.19
C ALA A 194 -17.52 -9.91 -7.65
N ALA A 195 -16.87 -10.96 -8.12
CA ALA A 195 -16.48 -11.10 -9.53
C ALA A 195 -17.69 -11.14 -10.48
N ASP A 196 -18.80 -11.73 -10.02
CA ASP A 196 -20.04 -11.94 -10.80
C ASP A 196 -21.13 -10.88 -10.49
N ASP A 197 -20.78 -9.78 -9.82
CA ASP A 197 -21.73 -8.73 -9.43
C ASP A 197 -22.37 -8.04 -10.66
N ALA A 198 -23.67 -8.28 -10.85
CA ALA A 198 -24.40 -7.79 -12.02
C ALA A 198 -24.54 -6.27 -12.08
N ASN A 199 -24.63 -5.56 -10.95
CA ASN A 199 -24.69 -4.10 -10.92
C ASN A 199 -23.34 -3.54 -11.29
N ALA A 200 -22.31 -4.04 -10.62
CA ALA A 200 -20.97 -3.54 -10.72
C ALA A 200 -20.36 -3.86 -12.11
N LEU A 201 -20.81 -4.90 -12.82
CA LEU A 201 -20.42 -5.20 -14.22
C LEU A 201 -21.02 -4.23 -15.25
N GLN A 202 -22.06 -3.48 -14.89
CA GLN A 202 -22.68 -2.49 -15.77
C GLN A 202 -22.07 -1.10 -15.62
N THR A 203 -21.18 -0.90 -14.65
CA THR A 203 -20.54 0.40 -14.41
C THR A 203 -19.35 0.62 -15.36
N PRO A 204 -19.00 1.89 -15.66
CA PRO A 204 -17.82 2.20 -16.45
C PRO A 204 -16.53 1.64 -15.82
N GLY A 205 -15.80 0.80 -16.55
CA GLY A 205 -14.57 0.16 -16.05
C GLY A 205 -14.82 -1.06 -15.14
N GLY A 206 -16.08 -1.41 -14.88
CA GLY A 206 -16.44 -2.52 -14.00
C GLY A 206 -15.99 -3.88 -14.54
N ILE A 207 -16.15 -4.14 -15.85
CA ILE A 207 -15.69 -5.39 -16.46
C ILE A 207 -14.16 -5.48 -16.37
N GLU A 208 -13.48 -4.41 -16.75
CA GLU A 208 -12.01 -4.31 -16.77
C GLU A 208 -11.43 -4.55 -15.38
N ARG A 209 -12.04 -3.97 -14.34
CA ARG A 209 -11.66 -4.19 -12.94
C ARG A 209 -11.67 -5.67 -12.55
N ARG A 210 -12.76 -6.38 -12.83
CA ARG A 210 -12.96 -7.77 -12.41
C ARG A 210 -12.02 -8.70 -13.16
N VAL A 211 -11.86 -8.48 -14.47
CA VAL A 211 -10.91 -9.23 -15.30
C VAL A 211 -9.47 -9.02 -14.83
N ALA A 212 -9.07 -7.77 -14.58
CA ALA A 212 -7.72 -7.46 -14.11
C ALA A 212 -7.44 -8.02 -12.72
N THR A 213 -8.43 -8.03 -11.82
CA THR A 213 -8.26 -8.66 -10.50
C THR A 213 -8.10 -10.17 -10.61
N ASP A 214 -8.82 -10.87 -11.49
CA ASP A 214 -8.62 -12.31 -11.70
C ASP A 214 -7.21 -12.61 -12.23
N ILE A 215 -6.72 -11.82 -13.19
CA ILE A 215 -5.34 -11.91 -13.71
C ILE A 215 -4.32 -11.70 -12.58
N GLY A 216 -4.52 -10.67 -11.75
CA GLY A 216 -3.66 -10.37 -10.60
C GLY A 216 -3.67 -11.48 -9.56
N LEU A 217 -4.84 -12.05 -9.25
CA LEU A 217 -4.97 -13.18 -8.34
C LEU A 217 -4.24 -14.43 -8.86
N GLY A 218 -4.26 -14.65 -10.18
CA GLY A 218 -3.46 -15.68 -10.83
C GLY A 218 -1.95 -15.49 -10.60
N TYR A 219 -1.45 -14.26 -10.73
CA TYR A 219 -0.06 -13.92 -10.41
C TYR A 219 0.28 -14.22 -8.94
N ILE A 220 -0.53 -13.70 -8.00
CA ILE A 220 -0.31 -13.87 -6.55
C ILE A 220 -0.25 -15.35 -6.17
N LYS A 221 -1.19 -16.16 -6.67
CA LYS A 221 -1.20 -17.61 -6.43
C LYS A 221 0.07 -18.30 -6.98
N GLY A 222 0.54 -17.87 -8.15
CA GLY A 222 1.79 -18.32 -8.73
C GLY A 222 3.01 -17.97 -7.88
N LYS A 223 3.13 -16.70 -7.46
CA LYS A 223 4.18 -16.21 -6.55
C LYS A 223 4.20 -17.01 -5.24
N VAL A 224 3.05 -17.09 -4.56
CA VAL A 224 2.88 -17.84 -3.30
C VAL A 224 3.36 -19.29 -3.45
N SER A 225 3.00 -19.95 -4.55
CA SER A 225 3.38 -21.35 -4.81
C SER A 225 4.90 -21.52 -4.97
N LEU A 226 5.57 -20.59 -5.66
CA LEU A 226 7.03 -20.61 -5.85
C LEU A 226 7.77 -20.40 -4.52
N GLU A 227 7.29 -19.47 -3.71
CA GLU A 227 7.84 -19.15 -2.38
C GLU A 227 7.69 -20.30 -1.39
N GLU A 228 6.49 -20.88 -1.29
CA GLU A 228 6.23 -22.02 -0.39
C GLU A 228 7.14 -23.21 -0.74
N GLY A 229 7.38 -23.46 -2.03
CA GLY A 229 8.29 -24.51 -2.50
C GLY A 229 9.78 -24.27 -2.19
N SER A 230 10.18 -23.01 -2.01
CA SER A 230 11.60 -22.64 -1.93
C SER A 230 12.01 -21.95 -0.62
N LYS A 231 11.07 -21.71 0.32
CA LYS A 231 11.24 -20.95 1.58
C LYS A 231 12.59 -21.16 2.28
N LYS A 232 13.09 -22.40 2.35
CA LYS A 232 14.35 -22.74 3.04
C LYS A 232 15.62 -22.18 2.36
N LYS A 233 15.54 -21.78 1.09
CA LYS A 233 16.67 -21.36 0.25
C LYS A 233 16.76 -19.84 0.04
N LEU A 234 15.78 -19.07 0.51
CA LEU A 234 15.58 -17.67 0.13
C LEU A 234 16.26 -16.68 1.08
N ALA A 235 16.56 -17.06 2.33
CA ALA A 235 17.13 -16.16 3.31
C ALA A 235 18.47 -15.55 2.84
N ASN A 236 18.63 -14.24 3.02
CA ASN A 236 19.77 -13.43 2.59
C ASN A 236 20.02 -13.46 1.07
N LYS A 237 18.98 -13.71 0.27
CA LYS A 237 19.05 -13.61 -1.19
C LYS A 237 18.12 -12.51 -1.67
N THR A 238 18.53 -11.86 -2.75
CA THR A 238 17.71 -10.88 -3.48
C THR A 238 17.94 -11.07 -4.97
N ALA A 239 16.94 -10.75 -5.79
CA ALA A 239 17.03 -10.87 -7.22
C ALA A 239 17.80 -9.70 -7.84
N LYS A 240 18.67 -9.99 -8.80
CA LYS A 240 19.19 -8.97 -9.71
C LYS A 240 18.19 -8.76 -10.83
N LEU A 241 17.70 -7.53 -10.99
CA LEU A 241 16.72 -7.15 -12.00
C LEU A 241 17.28 -6.02 -12.84
N ASN A 242 17.01 -6.02 -14.16
CA ASN A 242 17.14 -4.79 -14.94
C ASN A 242 15.90 -3.90 -14.76
N ARG A 243 15.98 -2.64 -15.18
CA ARG A 243 14.90 -1.66 -14.96
C ARG A 243 13.56 -2.08 -15.57
N ARG A 244 13.57 -2.79 -16.70
CA ARG A 244 12.35 -3.28 -17.36
C ARG A 244 11.71 -4.42 -16.57
N GLU A 245 12.52 -5.35 -16.08
CA GLU A 245 12.06 -6.45 -15.23
C GLU A 245 11.53 -5.92 -13.89
N ALA A 246 12.23 -4.97 -13.28
CA ALA A 246 11.80 -4.30 -12.06
C ALA A 246 10.43 -3.63 -12.26
N LEU A 247 10.23 -2.88 -13.35
CA LEU A 247 8.94 -2.23 -13.59
C LEU A 247 7.80 -3.24 -13.83
N VAL A 248 8.05 -4.34 -14.55
CA VAL A 248 7.07 -5.43 -14.71
C VAL A 248 6.72 -6.02 -13.35
N LEU A 249 7.73 -6.43 -12.58
CA LEU A 249 7.53 -7.09 -11.30
C LEU A 249 6.87 -6.14 -10.31
N PHE A 250 7.35 -4.92 -10.12
CA PHE A 250 6.74 -3.97 -9.18
C PHE A 250 5.27 -3.69 -9.51
N PHE A 251 4.92 -3.58 -10.80
CA PHE A 251 3.52 -3.50 -11.19
C PHE A 251 2.75 -4.78 -10.81
N CYS A 252 3.30 -5.97 -11.04
CA CYS A 252 2.68 -7.23 -10.62
C CYS A 252 2.54 -7.37 -9.10
N GLU A 253 3.58 -7.01 -8.35
CA GLU A 253 3.66 -7.05 -6.88
C GLU A 253 2.65 -6.09 -6.23
N SER A 254 2.25 -5.00 -6.90
CA SER A 254 1.17 -4.14 -6.43
C SER A 254 -0.12 -4.92 -6.15
N SER A 255 -0.37 -6.02 -6.89
CA SER A 255 -1.41 -7.02 -6.61
C SER A 255 -2.86 -6.50 -6.54
N ILE A 256 -3.10 -5.22 -6.86
CA ILE A 256 -4.41 -4.54 -6.84
C ILE A 256 -4.73 -4.01 -8.26
N TRP A 257 -4.60 -4.88 -9.26
CA TRP A 257 -4.72 -4.51 -10.68
C TRP A 257 -6.11 -4.05 -11.09
N GLY A 258 -7.16 -4.49 -10.37
CA GLY A 258 -8.52 -4.06 -10.61
C GLY A 258 -8.69 -2.55 -10.54
N MET A 259 -8.11 -1.89 -9.53
CA MET A 259 -8.14 -0.44 -9.39
C MET A 259 -7.45 0.26 -10.57
N ALA A 260 -6.31 -0.26 -11.03
CA ALA A 260 -5.57 0.29 -12.16
C ALA A 260 -6.37 0.17 -13.46
N ALA A 261 -6.96 -1.00 -13.72
CA ALA A 261 -7.74 -1.25 -14.92
C ALA A 261 -9.02 -0.40 -14.99
N GLU A 262 -9.74 -0.25 -13.87
CA GLU A 262 -10.89 0.66 -13.81
C GLU A 262 -10.49 2.11 -14.09
N ALA A 263 -9.38 2.58 -13.51
CA ALA A 263 -8.87 3.93 -13.76
C ALA A 263 -8.51 4.13 -15.24
N ILE A 264 -7.82 3.18 -15.87
CA ILE A 264 -7.48 3.24 -17.30
C ILE A 264 -8.75 3.25 -18.15
N ALA A 265 -9.70 2.36 -17.88
CA ALA A 265 -10.98 2.27 -18.61
C ALA A 265 -11.82 3.55 -18.47
N ARG A 266 -11.73 4.22 -17.32
CA ARG A 266 -12.37 5.52 -17.09
C ARG A 266 -11.68 6.67 -17.84
N GLY A 267 -10.45 6.49 -18.32
CA GLY A 267 -9.73 7.47 -19.16
C GLY A 267 -8.57 8.19 -18.47
N PHE A 268 -8.14 7.76 -17.27
CA PHE A 268 -6.93 8.28 -16.64
C PHE A 268 -5.66 7.93 -17.47
N ASP A 269 -4.59 8.72 -17.33
CA ASP A 269 -3.34 8.43 -18.05
C ASP A 269 -2.74 7.10 -17.59
N LYS A 270 -2.80 6.11 -18.48
CA LYS A 270 -2.33 4.75 -18.25
C LYS A 270 -0.88 4.64 -17.79
N ALA A 271 -0.01 5.54 -18.25
CA ALA A 271 1.40 5.52 -17.86
C ALA A 271 1.57 6.03 -16.42
N GLY A 272 0.86 7.10 -16.04
CA GLY A 272 0.77 7.59 -14.68
C GLY A 272 0.19 6.54 -13.73
N VAL A 273 -0.92 5.89 -14.10
CA VAL A 273 -1.50 4.79 -13.32
C VAL A 273 -0.48 3.67 -13.10
N VAL A 274 0.15 3.15 -14.16
CA VAL A 274 1.12 2.06 -14.00
C VAL A 274 2.35 2.48 -13.19
N ASN A 275 2.82 3.71 -13.36
CA ASN A 275 3.91 4.25 -12.54
C ASN A 275 3.54 4.25 -11.05
N ASP A 276 2.36 4.74 -10.71
CA ASP A 276 1.92 4.83 -9.32
C ASP A 276 1.72 3.44 -8.69
N PHE A 277 1.09 2.51 -9.42
CA PHE A 277 0.95 1.14 -8.95
C PHE A 277 2.31 0.43 -8.85
N ALA A 278 3.25 0.64 -9.76
CA ALA A 278 4.61 0.13 -9.60
C ALA A 278 5.33 0.79 -8.40
N PHE A 279 5.05 2.05 -8.10
CA PHE A 279 5.60 2.73 -6.92
C PHE A 279 5.06 2.15 -5.60
N SER A 280 3.95 1.43 -5.59
CA SER A 280 3.46 0.80 -4.36
C SER A 280 4.43 -0.25 -3.80
N SER A 281 5.28 -0.86 -4.64
CA SER A 281 6.34 -1.78 -4.19
C SER A 281 7.39 -1.07 -3.34
N PRO A 282 8.16 -0.07 -3.82
CA PRO A 282 9.06 0.68 -2.94
C PRO A 282 8.33 1.41 -1.81
N GLY A 283 7.07 1.81 -2.03
CA GLY A 283 6.18 2.33 -0.98
C GLY A 283 5.99 1.36 0.19
N THR A 284 5.92 0.06 -0.11
CA THR A 284 5.76 -1.01 0.89
C THR A 284 7.10 -1.48 1.45
N ASP A 285 8.07 -1.69 0.57
CA ASP A 285 9.37 -2.32 0.86
C ASP A 285 10.29 -1.45 1.70
N VAL A 286 10.10 -0.12 1.68
CA VAL A 286 10.93 0.83 2.43
C VAL A 286 10.94 0.53 3.92
N VAL A 287 9.84 0.02 4.49
CA VAL A 287 9.80 -0.32 5.92
C VAL A 287 10.27 -1.73 6.20
N ASP A 288 10.44 -2.57 5.18
CA ASP A 288 10.64 -4.02 5.30
C ASP A 288 12.01 -4.51 4.76
N VAL A 289 12.88 -3.61 4.26
CA VAL A 289 14.25 -3.91 3.77
C VAL A 289 15.01 -4.94 4.63
N GLY A 290 15.05 -4.76 5.95
CA GLY A 290 15.77 -5.67 6.84
C GLY A 290 15.01 -6.96 7.16
N SER A 291 13.68 -6.90 7.25
CA SER A 291 12.87 -8.10 7.42
C SER A 291 12.89 -8.97 6.18
N ASP A 292 12.80 -8.42 4.97
CA ASP A 292 12.68 -9.19 3.73
C ASP A 292 13.99 -9.90 3.39
N LEU A 293 15.12 -9.24 3.66
CA LEU A 293 16.43 -9.86 3.61
C LEU A 293 16.51 -11.12 4.49
N CYS A 294 15.80 -11.13 5.63
CA CYS A 294 15.73 -12.27 6.56
C CYS A 294 14.57 -13.23 6.28
N ASN A 295 13.47 -12.73 5.72
CA ASN A 295 12.15 -13.37 5.65
C ASN A 295 11.85 -14.00 4.31
N SER A 296 12.87 -14.17 3.47
CA SER A 296 12.76 -15.01 2.28
C SER A 296 11.94 -14.38 1.15
N GLU A 297 11.96 -13.05 1.02
CA GLU A 297 11.37 -12.34 -0.13
C GLU A 297 12.50 -11.90 -1.09
N LEU A 298 12.50 -12.47 -2.30
CA LEU A 298 13.57 -12.24 -3.28
C LEU A 298 13.45 -10.87 -3.97
N ILE A 299 12.22 -10.37 -4.09
CA ILE A 299 11.90 -9.14 -4.79
C ILE A 299 11.61 -8.08 -3.74
N ASN A 300 12.60 -7.25 -3.43
CA ASN A 300 12.44 -6.06 -2.62
C ASN A 300 13.03 -4.89 -3.41
N ALA A 301 12.23 -3.85 -3.63
CA ALA A 301 12.54 -2.75 -4.52
C ALA A 301 13.85 -2.02 -4.16
N PHE A 302 14.24 -2.02 -2.88
CA PHE A 302 15.50 -1.43 -2.44
C PHE A 302 16.69 -2.36 -2.67
N LEU A 303 16.51 -3.65 -2.42
CA LEU A 303 17.57 -4.66 -2.49
C LEU A 303 17.86 -5.14 -3.92
N CYS A 304 16.88 -5.05 -4.83
CA CYS A 304 17.01 -5.50 -6.22
C CYS A 304 17.75 -4.52 -7.15
N THR A 305 18.25 -3.39 -6.62
CA THR A 305 19.01 -2.40 -7.40
C THR A 305 20.42 -2.88 -7.70
N SER A 306 21.01 -2.43 -8.81
CA SER A 306 22.41 -2.77 -9.14
C SER A 306 23.40 -2.20 -8.13
N ASP A 307 23.07 -1.07 -7.49
CA ASP A 307 23.86 -0.52 -6.38
C ASP A 307 24.11 -1.56 -5.27
N VAL A 308 23.12 -2.41 -4.99
CA VAL A 308 23.23 -3.50 -4.00
C VAL A 308 23.74 -4.78 -4.66
N THR A 309 23.11 -5.22 -5.74
CA THR A 309 23.31 -6.58 -6.28
C THR A 309 24.65 -6.80 -6.97
N GLU A 310 25.34 -5.76 -7.42
CA GLU A 310 26.69 -5.90 -8.02
C GLU A 310 27.78 -6.12 -6.98
N SER A 311 27.65 -5.49 -5.81
CA SER A 311 28.59 -5.66 -4.71
C SER A 311 28.20 -6.79 -3.76
N GLY A 312 26.90 -7.10 -3.67
CA GLY A 312 26.32 -7.96 -2.64
C GLY A 312 26.37 -7.33 -1.23
N VAL A 313 26.67 -6.03 -1.12
CA VAL A 313 26.84 -5.33 0.15
C VAL A 313 25.80 -4.24 0.29
N VAL A 314 25.06 -4.28 1.40
CA VAL A 314 24.11 -3.23 1.79
C VAL A 314 24.83 -2.25 2.71
N THR A 315 25.08 -1.03 2.24
CA THR A 315 25.67 0.06 3.04
C THR A 315 24.65 1.17 3.29
N GLU A 316 24.90 1.99 4.32
CA GLU A 316 24.09 3.18 4.60
C GLU A 316 24.07 4.15 3.41
N GLU A 317 25.21 4.32 2.73
CA GLU A 317 25.32 5.18 1.54
C GLU A 317 24.48 4.65 0.38
N ILE A 318 24.60 3.35 0.06
CA ILE A 318 23.83 2.71 -1.01
C ILE A 318 22.33 2.85 -0.75
N LEU A 319 21.88 2.51 0.47
CA LEU A 319 20.47 2.61 0.83
C LEU A 319 19.93 4.04 0.74
N ARG A 320 20.72 5.05 1.14
CA ARG A 320 20.30 6.45 0.98
C ARG A 320 20.15 6.86 -0.48
N ARG A 321 21.03 6.42 -1.37
CA ARG A 321 20.93 6.73 -2.81
C ARG A 321 19.67 6.11 -3.41
N VAL A 322 19.41 4.84 -3.10
CA VAL A 322 18.20 4.13 -3.55
C VAL A 322 16.93 4.74 -2.95
N TYR A 323 16.97 5.09 -1.66
CA TYR A 323 15.88 5.80 -0.98
C TYR A 323 15.58 7.14 -1.66
N ASP A 324 16.60 7.97 -1.91
CA ASP A 324 16.42 9.27 -2.56
C ASP A 324 15.83 9.09 -3.96
N ALA A 325 16.30 8.11 -4.73
CA ALA A 325 15.75 7.79 -6.06
C ALA A 325 14.25 7.47 -6.01
N TYR A 326 13.80 6.61 -5.08
CA TYR A 326 12.37 6.33 -4.92
C TYR A 326 11.60 7.52 -4.34
N ALA A 327 12.12 8.22 -3.34
CA ALA A 327 11.50 9.42 -2.78
C ALA A 327 11.20 10.46 -3.88
N HIS A 328 12.14 10.64 -4.82
CA HIS A 328 11.96 11.52 -5.98
C HIS A 328 10.89 11.00 -6.96
N CYS A 329 10.80 9.69 -7.18
CA CYS A 329 9.79 9.08 -8.05
C CYS A 329 8.35 9.28 -7.52
N GLY A 330 8.17 9.26 -6.20
CA GLY A 330 6.86 9.44 -5.56
C GLY A 330 6.42 10.90 -5.37
N ALA A 331 7.34 11.87 -5.51
CA ALA A 331 7.09 13.26 -5.12
C ALA A 331 5.92 13.90 -5.87
N LYS A 332 5.93 13.83 -7.20
CA LYS A 332 4.88 14.38 -8.05
C LYS A 332 3.54 13.68 -7.84
N MET A 333 3.57 12.37 -7.63
CA MET A 333 2.39 11.56 -7.35
C MET A 333 1.68 12.07 -6.09
N PHE A 334 2.42 12.32 -5.00
CA PHE A 334 1.84 12.76 -3.73
C PHE A 334 1.48 14.25 -3.65
N THR A 335 2.09 15.11 -4.47
CA THR A 335 1.93 16.56 -4.35
C THR A 335 1.07 17.16 -5.45
N GLU A 336 1.25 16.72 -6.70
CA GLU A 336 0.58 17.30 -7.87
C GLU A 336 -0.54 16.40 -8.41
N ARG A 337 -0.36 15.08 -8.32
CA ARG A 337 -1.30 14.07 -8.85
C ARG A 337 -2.09 13.35 -7.75
N TRP A 338 -2.09 13.88 -6.52
CA TRP A 338 -2.69 13.25 -5.33
C TRP A 338 -4.15 12.82 -5.52
N SER A 339 -4.89 13.50 -6.40
CA SER A 339 -6.30 13.23 -6.67
C SER A 339 -6.52 12.03 -7.59
N GLU A 340 -5.49 11.52 -8.26
CA GLU A 340 -5.59 10.38 -9.19
C GLU A 340 -5.68 9.04 -8.44
N PRO A 341 -6.39 8.03 -8.96
CA PRO A 341 -6.62 6.77 -8.26
C PRO A 341 -5.35 6.07 -7.75
N GLY A 342 -4.28 6.05 -8.57
CA GLY A 342 -2.98 5.47 -8.19
C GLY A 342 -2.35 6.21 -7.00
N ALA A 343 -2.29 7.54 -7.06
CA ALA A 343 -1.80 8.37 -5.96
C ALA A 343 -2.62 8.21 -4.68
N ARG A 344 -3.95 8.11 -4.78
CA ARG A 344 -4.84 7.86 -3.62
C ARG A 344 -4.56 6.51 -2.98
N MET A 345 -4.37 5.46 -3.78
CA MET A 345 -3.95 4.14 -3.29
C MET A 345 -2.57 4.22 -2.62
N CYS A 346 -1.58 4.85 -3.26
CA CYS A 346 -0.25 4.97 -2.66
C CYS A 346 -0.26 5.81 -1.37
N ALA A 347 -1.16 6.79 -1.26
CA ALA A 347 -1.31 7.58 -0.04
C ALA A 347 -1.74 6.71 1.16
N THR A 348 -2.52 5.64 0.93
CA THR A 348 -2.93 4.72 2.01
C THR A 348 -1.78 3.88 2.53
N LEU A 349 -0.69 3.67 1.77
CA LEU A 349 0.43 2.85 2.22
C LEU A 349 1.03 3.37 3.52
N TYR A 350 1.22 4.69 3.62
CA TYR A 350 1.79 5.31 4.82
C TYR A 350 0.94 5.03 6.07
N THR A 351 -0.37 5.24 6.00
CA THR A 351 -1.27 4.93 7.11
C THR A 351 -1.39 3.43 7.34
N TRP A 352 -1.34 2.63 6.28
CA TRP A 352 -1.41 1.17 6.36
C TRP A 352 -0.23 0.59 7.15
N HIS A 353 1.00 1.11 6.98
CA HIS A 353 2.15 0.73 7.79
C HIS A 353 1.95 0.98 9.29
N ILE A 354 1.18 2.01 9.65
CA ILE A 354 0.85 2.35 11.04
C ILE A 354 -0.25 1.43 11.57
N GLN A 355 -1.27 1.14 10.75
CA GLN A 355 -2.53 0.56 11.20
C GLN A 355 -2.58 -0.97 11.15
N ASN A 356 -1.77 -1.58 10.29
CA ASN A 356 -1.89 -3.00 9.98
C ASN A 356 -1.23 -3.93 11.00
N ASN A 357 -0.57 -3.40 12.05
CA ASN A 357 0.19 -4.10 13.10
C ASN A 357 1.20 -5.18 12.65
N ARG A 358 1.45 -5.31 11.35
CA ARG A 358 2.45 -6.19 10.74
C ARG A 358 3.79 -5.47 10.67
N HIS A 359 3.76 -4.19 10.29
CA HIS A 359 4.97 -3.44 9.99
C HIS A 359 5.60 -2.78 11.22
N GLU A 360 4.86 -2.55 12.30
CA GLU A 360 5.38 -1.93 13.54
C GLU A 360 6.08 -0.58 13.23
N PHE A 361 5.46 0.24 12.37
CA PHE A 361 6.09 1.43 11.77
C PHE A 361 6.74 2.37 12.80
N PHE A 362 6.00 2.74 13.85
CA PHE A 362 6.48 3.63 14.90
C PHE A 362 7.72 3.09 15.59
N ARG A 363 7.70 1.80 15.93
CA ARG A 363 8.81 1.11 16.56
C ARG A 363 10.05 1.15 15.68
N ARG A 364 9.91 0.81 14.39
CA ARG A 364 11.02 0.87 13.42
C ARG A 364 11.54 2.30 13.28
N ALA A 365 10.66 3.28 13.17
CA ALA A 365 11.04 4.68 13.12
C ALA A 365 11.87 5.09 14.35
N VAL A 366 11.48 4.71 15.57
CA VAL A 366 12.26 4.96 16.80
C VAL A 366 13.65 4.31 16.74
N LEU A 367 13.76 3.09 16.22
CA LEU A 367 15.04 2.38 16.10
C LEU A 367 16.02 3.07 15.14
N GLY A 368 15.54 3.42 13.95
CA GLY A 368 16.39 4.04 12.93
C GLY A 368 16.48 5.56 13.04
N TYR A 369 15.77 6.20 13.97
CA TYR A 369 15.69 7.67 14.03
C TYR A 369 17.07 8.32 14.15
N SER A 370 18.03 7.72 14.87
CA SER A 370 19.39 8.27 14.99
C SER A 370 20.18 8.24 13.68
N LYS A 371 19.81 7.39 12.72
CA LYS A 371 20.42 7.29 11.38
C LYS A 371 19.71 8.15 10.33
N ALA A 372 18.42 8.39 10.50
CA ALA A 372 17.64 9.19 9.55
C ALA A 372 18.08 10.65 9.53
N ARG A 373 18.03 11.27 8.36
CA ARG A 373 18.33 12.70 8.20
C ARG A 373 17.35 13.55 9.00
N LYS A 374 17.82 14.70 9.52
CA LYS A 374 17.03 15.67 10.32
C LYS A 374 16.88 17.03 9.65
N CYS A 375 17.67 17.29 8.62
CA CYS A 375 17.62 18.53 7.88
C CYS A 375 16.76 18.31 6.64
N SER A 376 15.72 19.12 6.48
CA SER A 376 15.01 19.19 5.21
C SER A 376 16.00 19.61 4.12
N LYS A 377 16.02 18.85 3.02
CA LYS A 377 16.68 19.24 1.78
C LYS A 377 15.66 19.97 0.91
N GLU A 378 16.13 20.63 -0.13
CA GLU A 378 15.23 21.01 -1.24
C GLU A 378 14.45 19.77 -1.68
N GLN A 379 13.11 19.86 -1.71
CA GLN A 379 12.25 18.77 -2.15
C GLN A 379 12.42 18.57 -3.66
N ARG A 380 12.53 17.33 -4.11
CA ARG A 380 12.89 17.00 -5.49
C ARG A 380 12.00 15.92 -6.08
N GLU A 381 11.99 15.87 -7.40
CA GLU A 381 11.32 14.84 -8.19
C GLU A 381 12.22 14.27 -9.29
N ALA A 382 11.85 13.09 -9.80
CA ALA A 382 12.41 12.44 -10.97
C ALA A 382 11.40 11.42 -11.50
N ASP A 383 11.41 11.15 -12.81
CA ASP A 383 10.70 9.99 -13.35
C ASP A 383 11.53 8.71 -13.09
N PHE A 384 10.89 7.55 -13.03
CA PHE A 384 11.56 6.28 -12.73
C PHE A 384 12.73 5.97 -13.68
N ASP A 385 12.58 6.26 -14.97
CA ASP A 385 13.61 6.06 -15.99
C ASP A 385 14.69 7.15 -16.04
N GLU A 386 14.52 8.22 -15.28
CA GLU A 386 15.57 9.19 -15.00
C GLU A 386 16.34 8.82 -13.74
N ALA A 387 15.64 8.37 -12.68
CA ALA A 387 16.23 8.00 -11.39
C ALA A 387 17.05 6.70 -11.44
N PHE A 388 16.68 5.77 -12.33
CA PHE A 388 17.37 4.49 -12.53
C PHE A 388 17.77 4.29 -13.99
N ASP A 389 18.98 3.79 -14.23
CA ASP A 389 19.45 3.44 -15.57
C ASP A 389 18.86 2.11 -16.07
N SER A 390 19.23 1.66 -17.27
CA SER A 390 18.71 0.41 -17.84
C SER A 390 19.06 -0.85 -17.02
N THR A 391 20.12 -0.80 -16.22
CA THR A 391 20.57 -1.90 -15.35
C THR A 391 20.01 -1.80 -13.94
N MET A 392 19.08 -0.87 -13.67
CA MET A 392 18.54 -0.62 -12.34
C MET A 392 19.58 -0.08 -11.34
N HIS A 393 20.60 0.64 -11.84
CA HIS A 393 21.53 1.41 -11.02
C HIS A 393 20.99 2.84 -10.84
N THR A 394 21.12 3.41 -9.64
CA THR A 394 20.74 4.81 -9.39
C THR A 394 21.58 5.77 -10.22
N THR A 395 20.95 6.78 -10.85
CA THR A 395 21.65 7.77 -11.70
C THR A 395 22.04 9.03 -10.92
N MET A 396 21.52 9.18 -9.70
CA MET A 396 21.55 10.41 -8.89
C MET A 396 20.81 11.60 -9.49
N PHE A 397 20.11 11.43 -10.62
CA PHE A 397 19.34 12.50 -11.23
C PHE A 397 18.12 12.88 -10.39
N SER A 398 17.86 14.19 -10.30
CA SER A 398 16.64 14.77 -9.75
C SER A 398 16.57 16.26 -10.04
N ARG A 399 15.36 16.82 -10.03
CA ARG A 399 15.10 18.26 -10.23
C ARG A 399 14.25 18.81 -9.08
N PRO A 400 14.30 20.14 -8.81
CA PRO A 400 13.44 20.75 -7.80
C PRO A 400 11.97 20.44 -8.06
N LEU A 401 11.23 20.11 -6.99
CA LEU A 401 9.80 19.89 -7.05
C LEU A 401 9.09 21.24 -7.22
N ILE A 402 8.25 21.37 -8.25
CA ILE A 402 7.54 22.63 -8.56
C ILE A 402 6.58 23.01 -7.43
N GLY A 403 5.84 22.04 -6.90
CA GLY A 403 4.88 22.22 -5.81
C GLY A 403 5.44 22.10 -4.38
N ALA A 404 6.74 22.32 -4.16
CA ALA A 404 7.36 22.15 -2.85
C ALA A 404 6.73 23.07 -1.78
N CYS A 405 6.52 22.53 -0.57
CA CYS A 405 6.09 23.32 0.60
C CYS A 405 7.29 23.91 1.36
N ASN A 406 7.05 24.73 2.37
CA ASN A 406 8.12 25.30 3.21
C ASN A 406 8.78 24.31 4.18
N SER A 407 8.42 23.02 4.15
CA SER A 407 8.94 21.98 5.05
C SER A 407 8.67 22.19 6.55
N GLY A 408 7.75 23.10 6.90
CA GLY A 408 7.29 23.29 8.27
C GLY A 408 6.40 22.15 8.78
N ASP A 409 6.10 22.16 10.07
CA ASP A 409 5.11 21.27 10.68
C ASP A 409 4.17 22.03 11.63
N PRO A 410 2.92 22.36 11.21
CA PRO A 410 2.42 22.20 9.84
C PRO A 410 3.19 23.08 8.84
N CYS A 411 3.22 22.66 7.57
CA CYS A 411 3.78 23.49 6.50
C CYS A 411 2.77 24.55 6.03
N ASP A 412 3.25 25.54 5.28
CA ASP A 412 2.45 26.62 4.70
C ASP A 412 1.23 26.12 3.91
N GLN A 413 1.39 25.05 3.13
CA GLN A 413 0.29 24.47 2.36
C GLN A 413 -0.78 23.83 3.26
N VAL A 414 -0.37 23.17 4.34
CA VAL A 414 -1.28 22.56 5.32
C VAL A 414 -2.01 23.66 6.10
N GLU A 415 -1.29 24.67 6.59
CA GLU A 415 -1.88 25.82 7.28
C GLU A 415 -2.96 26.49 6.42
N LEU A 416 -2.65 26.75 5.14
CA LEU A 416 -3.59 27.33 4.20
C LEU A 416 -4.82 26.45 4.01
N ARG A 417 -4.66 25.13 3.86
CA ARG A 417 -5.79 24.19 3.70
C ARG A 417 -6.68 24.15 4.95
N LEU A 418 -6.08 24.12 6.14
CA LEU A 418 -6.82 24.07 7.41
C LEU A 418 -7.63 25.34 7.68
N GLN A 419 -7.12 26.51 7.28
CA GLN A 419 -7.84 27.79 7.43
C GLN A 419 -9.14 27.86 6.61
N HIS A 420 -9.23 27.12 5.51
CA HIS A 420 -10.35 27.20 4.56
C HIS A 420 -11.34 26.03 4.68
N SER A 421 -11.12 25.09 5.61
CA SER A 421 -11.95 23.89 5.73
C SER A 421 -13.03 24.01 6.82
N SER A 422 -14.24 23.56 6.51
CA SER A 422 -15.33 23.39 7.48
C SER A 422 -15.04 22.33 8.54
N GLY A 423 -14.04 21.46 8.34
CA GLY A 423 -13.61 20.40 9.24
C GLY A 423 -12.30 20.68 9.99
N ALA A 424 -11.89 21.94 10.11
CA ALA A 424 -10.54 22.34 10.54
C ALA A 424 -10.03 21.62 11.81
N GLY A 425 -10.88 21.41 12.83
CA GLY A 425 -10.49 20.73 14.06
C GLY A 425 -10.10 19.26 13.83
N LEU A 426 -10.93 18.50 13.11
CA LEU A 426 -10.66 17.10 12.79
C LEU A 426 -9.47 16.96 11.83
N LEU A 427 -9.36 17.86 10.84
CA LEU A 427 -8.23 17.85 9.90
C LEU A 427 -6.90 18.23 10.57
N THR A 428 -6.93 19.14 11.57
CA THR A 428 -5.76 19.46 12.39
C THR A 428 -5.33 18.25 13.21
N GLN A 429 -6.28 17.54 13.82
CA GLN A 429 -6.01 16.29 14.53
C GLN A 429 -5.42 15.23 13.59
N LEU A 430 -5.99 15.09 12.39
CA LEU A 430 -5.52 14.14 11.39
C LEU A 430 -4.08 14.47 10.95
N TRP A 431 -3.76 15.74 10.67
CA TRP A 431 -2.39 16.15 10.38
C TRP A 431 -1.43 15.79 11.52
N TRP A 432 -1.83 16.07 12.77
CA TRP A 432 -1.01 15.72 13.93
C TRP A 432 -0.75 14.22 13.99
N LEU A 433 -1.76 13.38 13.74
CA LEU A 433 -1.63 11.91 13.75
C LEU A 433 -0.81 11.37 12.57
N LEU A 434 -0.73 12.10 11.46
CA LEU A 434 0.01 11.74 10.26
C LEU A 434 1.45 12.28 10.22
N SER A 435 1.75 13.38 10.91
CA SER A 435 3.07 14.03 10.80
C SER A 435 3.65 14.32 12.19
N THR A 436 3.07 15.29 12.90
CA THR A 436 3.65 15.82 14.15
C THR A 436 3.83 14.77 15.23
N GLY A 437 2.78 14.02 15.55
CA GLY A 437 2.78 12.96 16.56
C GLY A 437 3.79 11.84 16.23
N PRO A 438 3.76 11.25 15.02
CA PRO A 438 4.78 10.29 14.58
C PRO A 438 6.23 10.77 14.72
N VAL A 439 6.53 12.02 14.32
CA VAL A 439 7.87 12.60 14.46
C VAL A 439 8.25 12.78 15.93
N GLN A 440 7.34 13.33 16.75
CA GLN A 440 7.56 13.49 18.18
C GLN A 440 7.84 12.15 18.85
N TYR A 441 7.05 11.12 18.55
CA TYR A 441 7.25 9.76 19.04
C TYR A 441 8.62 9.22 18.68
N ALA A 442 8.98 9.22 17.38
CA ALA A 442 10.26 8.72 16.90
C ALA A 442 11.45 9.47 17.53
N SER A 443 11.33 10.79 17.66
CA SER A 443 12.37 11.66 18.24
C SER A 443 12.58 11.48 19.73
N SER A 444 11.55 11.05 20.48
CA SER A 444 11.68 10.76 21.90
C SER A 444 12.67 9.62 22.17
N GLY A 445 12.85 8.72 21.21
CA GLY A 445 13.69 7.54 21.35
C GLY A 445 13.15 6.51 22.36
N VAL A 446 11.98 6.76 22.96
CA VAL A 446 11.39 5.90 23.97
C VAL A 446 10.35 5.02 23.33
N VAL A 447 10.53 3.73 23.55
CA VAL A 447 9.71 2.70 22.97
C VAL A 447 8.55 2.39 23.92
N CYS A 448 7.32 2.65 23.49
CA CYS A 448 6.09 2.48 24.29
C CYS A 448 4.99 1.87 23.42
N LYS A 449 4.57 0.64 23.73
CA LYS A 449 3.52 -0.07 22.97
C LYS A 449 2.15 0.59 23.14
N ASP A 450 1.79 0.97 24.36
CA ASP A 450 0.48 1.58 24.62
C ASP A 450 0.31 2.87 23.82
N GLN A 451 1.38 3.69 23.75
CA GLN A 451 1.38 4.91 22.94
C GLN A 451 1.31 4.62 21.43
N GLU A 452 1.97 3.56 20.93
CA GLU A 452 1.86 3.14 19.52
C GLU A 452 0.43 2.72 19.18
N ASP A 453 -0.18 1.91 20.05
CA ASP A 453 -1.55 1.43 19.90
C ASP A 453 -2.57 2.59 19.97
N GLU A 454 -2.37 3.54 20.89
CA GLU A 454 -3.16 4.77 21.01
C GLU A 454 -3.07 5.64 19.75
N LEU A 455 -1.86 5.89 19.23
CA LEU A 455 -1.66 6.66 18.01
C LEU A 455 -2.32 5.98 16.79
N ALA A 456 -2.16 4.66 16.68
CA ALA A 456 -2.74 3.89 15.58
C ALA A 456 -4.28 3.86 15.64
N GLU A 457 -4.88 3.67 16.82
CA GLU A 457 -6.34 3.75 17.00
C GLU A 457 -6.87 5.16 16.76
N ALA A 458 -6.20 6.19 17.30
CA ALA A 458 -6.60 7.58 17.07
C ALA A 458 -6.59 7.95 15.58
N LEU A 459 -5.58 7.48 14.83
CA LEU A 459 -5.53 7.66 13.37
C LEU A 459 -6.70 6.95 12.67
N ARG A 460 -6.99 5.70 13.03
CA ARG A 460 -8.13 4.94 12.47
C ARG A 460 -9.46 5.65 12.71
N LEU A 461 -9.68 6.13 13.94
CA LEU A 461 -10.87 6.90 14.30
C LEU A 461 -10.96 8.24 13.56
N ALA A 462 -9.85 8.98 13.45
CA ALA A 462 -9.82 10.25 12.74
C ALA A 462 -10.14 10.07 11.25
N MET A 463 -9.59 9.04 10.60
CA MET A 463 -9.89 8.71 9.21
C MET A 463 -11.35 8.30 9.03
N ALA A 464 -11.88 7.43 9.90
CA ALA A 464 -13.29 7.02 9.87
C ALA A 464 -14.24 8.23 10.07
N LYS A 465 -13.93 9.13 11.01
CA LYS A 465 -14.67 10.38 11.24
C LYS A 465 -14.59 11.33 10.05
N ALA A 466 -13.43 11.44 9.42
CA ALA A 466 -13.26 12.33 8.26
C ALA A 466 -14.07 11.82 7.07
N TYR A 467 -14.01 10.50 6.82
CA TYR A 467 -14.83 9.86 5.79
C TYR A 467 -16.33 10.01 6.10
N SER A 468 -16.77 9.78 7.33
CA SER A 468 -18.18 9.94 7.69
C SER A 468 -18.68 11.37 7.57
N GLN A 469 -17.84 12.37 7.79
CA GLN A 469 -18.18 13.78 7.58
C GLN A 469 -18.08 14.24 6.12
N GLY A 470 -17.77 13.33 5.18
CA GLY A 470 -17.64 13.66 3.75
C GLY A 470 -16.36 14.44 3.40
N LEU A 471 -15.35 14.43 4.27
CA LEU A 471 -14.06 15.13 4.09
C LEU A 471 -13.04 14.28 3.31
N VAL A 472 -13.51 13.52 2.30
CA VAL A 472 -12.71 12.50 1.62
C VAL A 472 -11.52 13.13 0.89
N ASP A 473 -11.72 14.23 0.18
CA ASP A 473 -10.63 14.87 -0.57
C ASP A 473 -9.64 15.59 0.35
N GLU A 474 -10.10 16.24 1.43
CA GLU A 474 -9.22 16.86 2.42
C GLU A 474 -8.38 15.81 3.14
N MET A 475 -8.99 14.70 3.56
CA MET A 475 -8.28 13.57 4.16
C MET A 475 -7.27 12.99 3.18
N THR A 476 -7.67 12.74 1.92
CA THR A 476 -6.79 12.20 0.86
C THR A 476 -5.60 13.11 0.62
N TRP A 477 -5.83 14.42 0.50
CA TRP A 477 -4.76 15.40 0.31
C TRP A 477 -3.79 15.41 1.49
N LEU A 478 -4.30 15.41 2.73
CA LEU A 478 -3.45 15.35 3.93
C LEU A 478 -2.64 14.06 4.00
N MET A 479 -3.24 12.91 3.67
CA MET A 479 -2.54 11.62 3.64
C MET A 479 -1.43 11.63 2.59
N ALA A 480 -1.70 12.08 1.37
CA ALA A 480 -0.70 12.17 0.31
C ALA A 480 0.42 13.14 0.70
N HIS A 481 0.08 14.31 1.23
CA HIS A 481 1.07 15.32 1.64
C HIS A 481 1.93 14.84 2.82
N ALA A 482 1.32 14.19 3.83
CA ALA A 482 2.07 13.59 4.93
C ALA A 482 3.00 12.46 4.48
N ASN A 483 2.58 11.67 3.48
CA ASN A 483 3.42 10.63 2.88
C ASN A 483 4.65 11.26 2.19
N HIS A 484 4.47 12.34 1.41
CA HIS A 484 5.59 13.13 0.88
C HIS A 484 6.52 13.67 1.97
N HIS A 485 5.96 14.18 3.08
CA HIS A 485 6.76 14.61 4.22
C HIS A 485 7.57 13.45 4.84
N ALA A 486 6.95 12.28 4.99
CA ALA A 486 7.60 11.07 5.49
C ALA A 486 8.78 10.61 4.61
N TRP A 487 8.72 10.89 3.30
CA TRP A 487 9.78 10.59 2.34
C TRP A 487 10.90 11.64 2.28
N GLN A 488 10.58 12.94 2.27
CA GLN A 488 11.57 13.98 1.92
C GLN A 488 11.76 15.09 2.96
N VAL A 489 10.82 15.28 3.89
CA VAL A 489 10.84 16.41 4.84
C VAL A 489 11.29 15.96 6.21
N ASN A 490 10.55 15.04 6.82
CA ASN A 490 10.80 14.55 8.18
C ASN A 490 11.51 13.18 8.21
N TYR A 491 11.66 12.53 7.05
CA TYR A 491 12.42 11.29 6.86
C TYR A 491 11.98 10.13 7.77
N LEU A 492 10.69 10.06 8.13
CA LEU A 492 10.16 8.93 8.90
C LEU A 492 10.28 7.59 8.16
N PHE A 493 10.14 7.57 6.83
CA PHE A 493 10.38 6.34 6.07
C PHE A 493 11.85 5.92 6.08
N GLU A 494 12.80 6.86 6.01
CA GLU A 494 14.23 6.56 6.14
C GLU A 494 14.53 6.00 7.54
N ALA A 495 13.90 6.57 8.57
CA ALA A 495 14.01 6.06 9.94
C ALA A 495 13.46 4.63 10.06
N ALA A 496 12.28 4.35 9.49
CA ALA A 496 11.71 3.01 9.49
C ALA A 496 12.56 2.01 8.69
N MET A 497 13.11 2.41 7.54
CA MET A 497 14.02 1.61 6.71
C MET A 497 15.26 1.17 7.50
N PHE A 498 15.96 2.11 8.13
CA PHE A 498 17.11 1.77 8.97
C PHE A 498 16.70 0.98 10.21
N GLY A 499 15.55 1.29 10.80
CA GLY A 499 15.01 0.53 11.93
C GLY A 499 14.75 -0.93 11.60
N SER A 500 14.29 -1.22 10.37
CA SER A 500 14.11 -2.57 9.86
C SER A 500 15.41 -3.39 9.87
N LEU A 501 16.53 -2.75 9.50
CA LEU A 501 17.85 -3.38 9.48
C LEU A 501 18.47 -3.54 10.86
N LEU A 502 18.13 -2.63 11.77
CA LEU A 502 18.59 -2.64 13.16
C LEU A 502 17.75 -3.58 14.04
N ASP A 503 16.76 -4.27 13.48
CA ASP A 503 16.06 -5.34 14.18
C ASP A 503 17.03 -6.44 14.61
N ASN A 504 16.87 -6.90 15.86
CA ASN A 504 17.71 -7.96 16.43
C ASN A 504 17.30 -9.38 15.99
N GLY A 505 16.52 -9.49 14.91
CA GLY A 505 16.16 -10.75 14.26
C GLY A 505 14.89 -11.40 14.80
N ASN A 506 14.11 -10.72 15.65
CA ASN A 506 12.79 -11.20 16.05
C ASN A 506 11.75 -11.13 14.91
N LEU A 507 12.04 -10.36 13.85
CA LEU A 507 11.27 -10.39 12.63
C LEU A 507 11.64 -11.56 11.71
N LYS A 508 12.73 -12.31 11.98
CA LYS A 508 13.30 -13.35 11.10
C LYS A 508 12.39 -14.56 10.91
N GLY A 509 12.25 -14.99 9.65
CA GLY A 509 11.72 -16.28 9.23
C GLY A 509 10.20 -16.42 9.22
N LYS A 510 9.45 -15.37 9.57
CA LYS A 510 8.00 -15.35 9.42
C LYS A 510 7.67 -14.72 8.07
N LEU A 511 7.27 -15.56 7.10
CA LEU A 511 6.45 -15.06 5.99
C LEU A 511 5.21 -14.41 6.61
N ASP A 512 4.64 -13.41 5.95
CA ASP A 512 3.46 -12.66 6.41
C ASP A 512 2.16 -13.46 6.29
N ARG A 513 2.27 -14.74 6.64
CA ARG A 513 1.31 -15.81 6.44
C ARG A 513 1.17 -16.53 7.76
N LYS A 514 -0.07 -16.74 8.18
CA LYS A 514 -0.35 -17.73 9.22
C LYS A 514 0.05 -19.10 8.67
N GLU A 515 0.98 -19.78 9.35
CA GLU A 515 1.27 -21.19 9.09
C GLU A 515 0.05 -22.03 9.50
N ALA A 516 -0.25 -23.06 8.71
CA ALA A 516 -1.38 -23.95 8.94
C ALA A 516 -1.20 -24.80 10.20
#